data_AF-A0A8W8P3W7-F1
#
_entry.id   AF-A0A8W8P3W7-F1
#
_cell.length_a   1.000
_cell.length_b   1.000
_cell.length_c   1.000
_cell.angle_alpha   90.00
_cell.angle_beta   90.00
_cell.angle_gamma   90.00
#
_symmetry.space_group_name_H-M   'P 1'
#
loop_
_entity.id
_entity.type
_entity.pdbx_description
1 polymer ?
#
loop_
_entity_poly.entity_id
_entity_poly.type
_entity_poly.pdbx_seq_one_letter_code
_entity_poly.pdbx_strand_id
1 'polypeptide(L)'
;MKKGCNTTGYYGANCSIPCPDENCQYCHIETGTCQGCKTGYQGHRCELVCTNRTYGDGCKYGCGFCSNSTQCHHITGKCFDGCERGYKSDLCNQNCRAGYFGENCSSTCGNCLNIENNSTCHPVTGSCSEGCEHGYQEPTCKEKDKAAQTSLTVVFSILFSVIGLVLMMAGIFVFFKIKLKRSNHNRKRDVTEKNIELSSHGVVQHYDELHVRDPEETYTALKKAEEETPYEEIQNI
;
A
#
# COMPACT_ATOMS: atom_id res chain seq x y z
N MET A 1 -22.81 -19.91 69.25
CA MET A 1 -22.71 -18.44 69.14
C MET A 1 -23.17 -18.04 67.74
N LYS A 2 -24.25 -17.27 67.61
CA LYS A 2 -24.70 -16.75 66.31
C LYS A 2 -23.73 -15.64 65.89
N LYS A 3 -22.88 -15.88 64.88
CA LYS A 3 -21.83 -14.96 64.42
C LYS A 3 -22.37 -13.81 63.55
N GLY A 4 -23.63 -13.43 63.71
CA GLY A 4 -24.31 -12.47 62.83
C GLY A 4 -25.73 -12.88 62.50
N CYS A 5 -26.33 -12.15 61.56
CA CYS A 5 -27.64 -12.39 60.98
C CYS A 5 -27.61 -13.46 59.89
N ASN A 6 -28.75 -14.13 59.65
CA ASN A 6 -28.88 -15.09 58.55
C ASN A 6 -28.81 -14.37 57.19
N THR A 7 -29.36 -13.16 57.12
CA THR A 7 -29.19 -12.24 56.00
C THR A 7 -27.92 -11.44 56.20
N THR A 8 -27.01 -11.50 55.23
CA THR A 8 -25.74 -10.77 55.22
C THR A 8 -25.95 -9.27 55.03
N GLY A 9 -25.00 -8.45 55.47
CA GLY A 9 -25.08 -6.99 55.35
C GLY A 9 -26.02 -6.32 56.37
N TYR A 10 -26.53 -7.07 57.35
CA TYR A 10 -27.39 -6.55 58.43
C TYR A 10 -26.95 -7.08 59.80
N TYR A 11 -27.27 -6.31 60.85
CA TYR A 11 -27.05 -6.65 62.25
C TYR A 11 -28.21 -6.15 63.14
N GLY A 12 -28.05 -6.31 64.46
CA GLY A 12 -29.04 -6.02 65.49
C GLY A 12 -29.88 -7.25 65.86
N ALA A 13 -30.61 -7.16 66.97
CA ALA A 13 -31.41 -8.26 67.52
C ALA A 13 -32.43 -8.84 66.50
N ASN A 14 -32.94 -8.00 65.59
CA ASN A 14 -33.92 -8.35 64.56
C ASN A 14 -33.36 -8.35 63.13
N CYS A 15 -32.04 -8.19 62.95
CA CYS A 15 -31.41 -8.20 61.61
C CYS A 15 -31.97 -7.18 60.62
N SER A 16 -32.32 -5.99 61.10
CA SER A 16 -32.94 -4.93 60.31
C SER A 16 -32.06 -3.69 60.13
N ILE A 17 -30.91 -3.63 60.81
CA ILE A 17 -29.98 -2.50 60.72
C ILE A 17 -28.87 -2.87 59.73
N PRO A 18 -28.63 -2.11 58.65
CA PRO A 18 -27.56 -2.42 57.70
C PRO A 18 -26.19 -2.30 58.38
N CYS A 19 -25.22 -3.11 57.96
CA CYS A 19 -23.85 -2.98 58.46
C CYS A 19 -23.33 -1.54 58.26
N PRO A 20 -22.58 -0.98 59.23
CA PRO A 20 -22.11 0.41 59.13
C PRO A 20 -21.18 0.67 57.95
N ASP A 21 -20.35 -0.31 57.59
CA ASP A 21 -19.39 -0.20 56.49
C ASP A 21 -19.98 -0.76 55.18
N GLU A 22 -19.91 0.03 54.10
CA GLU A 22 -20.58 -0.23 52.82
C GLU A 22 -20.22 -1.59 52.19
N ASN A 23 -18.94 -1.96 52.25
CA ASN A 23 -18.43 -3.20 51.66
C ASN A 23 -18.30 -4.34 52.68
N CYS A 24 -18.93 -4.20 53.85
CA CYS A 24 -19.00 -5.28 54.82
C CYS A 24 -20.05 -6.31 54.40
N GLN A 25 -19.64 -7.57 54.30
CA GLN A 25 -20.54 -8.71 54.04
C GLN A 25 -21.13 -9.23 55.36
N TYR A 26 -20.29 -9.33 56.39
CA TYR A 26 -20.67 -9.87 57.70
C TYR A 26 -20.23 -8.91 58.80
N CYS A 27 -21.17 -8.46 59.62
CA CYS A 27 -20.87 -7.63 60.78
C CYS A 27 -21.41 -8.25 62.08
N HIS A 28 -20.77 -7.89 63.18
CA HIS A 28 -21.09 -8.40 64.51
C HIS A 28 -22.52 -8.03 64.91
N ILE A 29 -23.29 -8.98 65.45
CA ILE A 29 -24.74 -8.82 65.71
C ILE A 29 -25.07 -7.66 66.68
N GLU A 30 -24.24 -7.43 67.70
CA GLU A 30 -24.44 -6.36 68.69
C GLU A 30 -23.73 -5.05 68.32
N THR A 31 -22.42 -5.09 68.09
CA THR A 31 -21.59 -3.90 67.85
C THR A 31 -21.63 -3.35 66.42
N GLY A 32 -22.06 -4.15 65.43
CA GLY A 32 -21.98 -3.78 64.02
C GLY A 32 -20.55 -3.77 63.44
N THR A 33 -19.53 -4.16 64.21
CA THR A 33 -18.13 -4.22 63.75
C THR A 33 -18.01 -5.16 62.56
N CYS A 34 -17.33 -4.74 61.48
CA CYS A 34 -17.15 -5.60 60.33
C CYS A 34 -16.24 -6.80 60.63
N GLN A 35 -16.68 -7.99 60.20
CA GLN A 35 -16.01 -9.28 60.43
C GLN A 35 -15.65 -10.00 59.13
N GLY A 36 -16.15 -9.53 57.99
CA GLY A 36 -15.82 -10.06 56.67
C GLY A 36 -16.29 -9.14 55.56
N CYS A 37 -15.44 -8.95 54.57
CA CYS A 37 -15.69 -8.06 53.44
C CYS A 37 -16.43 -8.74 52.30
N LYS A 38 -17.08 -7.93 51.48
CA LYS A 38 -17.54 -8.33 50.15
C LYS A 38 -16.34 -8.74 49.30
N THR A 39 -16.57 -9.66 48.36
CA THR A 39 -15.55 -10.10 47.40
C THR A 39 -14.94 -8.90 46.67
N GLY A 40 -13.61 -8.87 46.56
CA GLY A 40 -12.88 -7.78 45.91
C GLY A 40 -12.55 -6.59 46.82
N TYR A 41 -12.79 -6.71 48.13
CA TYR A 41 -12.46 -5.71 49.13
C TYR A 41 -11.71 -6.32 50.32
N GLN A 42 -10.94 -5.49 51.00
CA GLN A 42 -10.14 -5.79 52.18
C GLN A 42 -10.02 -4.56 53.09
N GLY A 43 -9.28 -4.72 54.18
CA GLY A 43 -9.14 -3.70 55.22
C GLY A 43 -10.05 -3.98 56.41
N HIS A 44 -9.76 -3.34 57.54
CA HIS A 44 -10.48 -3.54 58.79
C HIS A 44 -11.97 -3.14 58.70
N ARG A 45 -12.31 -2.24 57.76
CA ARG A 45 -13.66 -1.75 57.48
C ARG A 45 -14.07 -2.00 56.03
N CYS A 46 -13.37 -2.89 55.33
CA CYS A 46 -13.61 -3.19 53.92
C CYS A 46 -13.53 -1.98 52.98
N GLU A 47 -12.74 -0.99 53.36
CA GLU A 47 -12.60 0.30 52.69
C GLU A 47 -11.64 0.24 51.50
N LEU A 48 -10.83 -0.82 51.39
CA LEU A 48 -9.80 -0.96 50.37
C LEU A 48 -10.26 -1.96 49.31
N VAL A 49 -10.20 -1.54 48.04
CA VAL A 49 -10.33 -2.45 46.89
C VAL A 49 -9.09 -3.35 46.82
N CYS A 50 -9.22 -4.58 46.31
CA CYS A 50 -8.04 -5.40 46.03
C CYS A 50 -7.08 -4.71 45.05
N THR A 51 -5.81 -4.62 45.45
CA THR A 51 -4.72 -4.02 44.68
C THR A 51 -3.55 -5.00 44.58
N ASN A 52 -2.38 -4.55 44.10
CA ASN A 52 -1.16 -5.36 44.02
C ASN A 52 -1.34 -6.66 43.20
N ARG A 53 -2.12 -6.58 42.12
CA ARG A 53 -2.45 -7.72 41.24
C ARG A 53 -3.13 -8.86 41.98
N THR A 54 -4.08 -8.53 42.86
CA THR A 54 -4.94 -9.50 43.53
C THR A 54 -6.42 -9.23 43.31
N TYR A 55 -7.25 -10.24 43.52
CA TYR A 55 -8.71 -10.18 43.38
C TYR A 55 -9.41 -11.22 44.26
N GLY A 56 -10.74 -11.13 44.28
CA GLY A 56 -11.65 -12.10 44.87
C GLY A 56 -11.76 -11.97 46.40
N ASP A 57 -12.17 -13.06 47.03
CA ASP A 57 -12.45 -13.10 48.46
C ASP A 57 -11.17 -12.89 49.29
N GLY A 58 -11.16 -11.84 50.11
CA GLY A 58 -9.98 -11.44 50.90
C GLY A 58 -8.74 -11.12 50.07
N CYS A 59 -8.89 -10.78 48.79
CA CYS A 59 -7.79 -10.48 47.87
C CYS A 59 -6.72 -11.59 47.80
N LYS A 60 -7.13 -12.87 47.93
CA LYS A 60 -6.22 -14.01 48.00
C LYS A 60 -5.79 -14.59 46.66
N TYR A 61 -6.48 -14.23 45.56
CA TYR A 61 -6.17 -14.74 44.23
C TYR A 61 -5.34 -13.73 43.46
N GLY A 62 -4.22 -14.17 42.87
CA GLY A 62 -3.38 -13.33 42.03
C GLY A 62 -3.98 -13.18 40.62
N CYS A 63 -3.88 -11.99 40.04
CA CYS A 63 -4.20 -11.76 38.63
C CYS A 63 -3.30 -12.64 37.74
N GLY A 64 -3.82 -13.02 36.56
CA GLY A 64 -2.98 -13.64 35.53
C GLY A 64 -2.10 -12.63 34.80
N PHE A 65 -1.64 -13.02 33.62
CA PHE A 65 -0.75 -12.21 32.78
C PHE A 65 -1.55 -11.19 31.95
N CYS A 66 -2.14 -10.21 32.64
CA CYS A 66 -2.83 -9.10 32.00
C CYS A 66 -1.84 -8.21 31.23
N SER A 67 -2.27 -7.70 30.08
CA SER A 67 -1.49 -6.76 29.27
C SER A 67 -0.88 -5.62 30.11
N ASN A 68 0.40 -5.31 29.88
CA ASN A 68 1.18 -4.30 30.59
C ASN A 68 1.23 -4.52 32.13
N SER A 69 1.09 -5.77 32.59
CA SER A 69 1.09 -6.12 34.01
C SER A 69 0.09 -5.31 34.86
N THR A 70 -1.06 -4.96 34.26
CA THR A 70 -2.12 -4.15 34.87
C THR A 70 -2.87 -4.89 35.98
N GLN A 71 -3.54 -4.12 36.85
CA GLN A 71 -4.47 -4.66 37.85
C GLN A 71 -5.69 -5.26 37.15
N CYS A 72 -6.00 -6.52 37.43
CA CYS A 72 -7.23 -7.17 36.96
C CYS A 72 -8.45 -6.71 37.77
N HIS A 73 -9.66 -7.00 37.27
CA HIS A 73 -10.89 -6.67 37.96
C HIS A 73 -10.92 -7.29 39.38
N HIS A 74 -11.02 -6.43 40.40
CA HIS A 74 -10.87 -6.81 41.81
C HIS A 74 -11.85 -7.90 42.30
N ILE A 75 -13.03 -8.03 41.70
CA ILE A 75 -13.98 -9.11 42.00
C ILE A 75 -13.74 -10.38 41.17
N THR A 76 -13.72 -10.25 39.83
CA THR A 76 -13.77 -11.40 38.91
C THR A 76 -12.39 -11.90 38.47
N GLY A 77 -11.34 -11.10 38.62
CA GLY A 77 -10.00 -11.40 38.14
C GLY A 77 -9.77 -11.19 36.64
N LYS A 78 -10.78 -10.68 35.92
CA LYS A 78 -10.70 -10.46 34.47
C LYS A 78 -9.74 -9.31 34.12
N CYS A 79 -8.91 -9.50 33.10
CA CYS A 79 -8.05 -8.44 32.58
C CYS A 79 -8.85 -7.50 31.66
N PHE A 80 -8.70 -6.19 31.83
CA PHE A 80 -9.45 -5.19 31.05
C PHE A 80 -8.93 -5.07 29.61
N ASP A 81 -7.60 -5.06 29.45
CA ASP A 81 -6.92 -4.87 28.16
C ASP A 81 -6.44 -6.20 27.54
N GLY A 82 -7.09 -7.30 27.93
CA GLY A 82 -6.72 -8.66 27.48
C GLY A 82 -5.42 -9.18 28.10
N CYS A 83 -4.84 -10.18 27.45
CA CYS A 83 -3.68 -10.93 27.93
C CYS A 83 -2.39 -10.52 27.25
N GLU A 84 -1.29 -10.63 27.98
CA GLU A 84 0.04 -10.63 27.37
C GLU A 84 0.14 -11.76 26.33
N ARG A 85 0.93 -11.52 25.28
CA ARG A 85 1.20 -12.52 24.23
C ARG A 85 1.71 -13.81 24.87
N GLY A 86 1.23 -14.95 24.38
CA GLY A 86 1.54 -16.27 24.97
C GLY A 86 0.52 -16.75 26.00
N TYR A 87 -0.45 -15.92 26.37
CA TYR A 87 -1.54 -16.26 27.29
C TYR A 87 -2.92 -16.01 26.68
N LYS A 88 -3.94 -16.68 27.24
CA LYS A 88 -5.35 -16.57 26.85
C LYS A 88 -6.27 -16.78 28.07
N SER A 89 -7.58 -16.78 27.81
CA SER A 89 -8.72 -16.79 28.75
C SER A 89 -9.00 -15.42 29.38
N ASP A 90 -10.22 -15.23 29.92
CA ASP A 90 -10.60 -13.98 30.59
C ASP A 90 -9.68 -13.61 31.77
N LEU A 91 -9.09 -14.61 32.42
CA LEU A 91 -8.18 -14.43 33.56
C LEU A 91 -6.71 -14.36 33.16
N CYS A 92 -6.38 -14.57 31.88
CA CYS A 92 -5.01 -14.61 31.37
C CYS A 92 -4.08 -15.57 32.14
N ASN A 93 -4.62 -16.68 32.62
CA ASN A 93 -3.90 -17.70 33.39
C ASN A 93 -3.66 -18.99 32.60
N GLN A 94 -4.00 -19.01 31.31
CA GLN A 94 -3.77 -20.15 30.42
C GLN A 94 -2.70 -19.80 29.41
N ASN A 95 -1.61 -20.53 29.40
CA ASN A 95 -0.59 -20.43 28.36
C ASN A 95 -1.13 -20.93 27.02
N CYS A 96 -0.50 -20.51 25.93
CA CYS A 96 -0.77 -21.08 24.62
C CYS A 96 -0.50 -22.59 24.63
N ARG A 97 -1.45 -23.33 24.05
CA ARG A 97 -1.28 -24.76 23.81
C ARG A 97 -0.14 -24.94 22.81
N ALA A 98 0.56 -26.06 22.94
CA ALA A 98 1.51 -26.53 21.96
C ALA A 98 0.96 -26.36 20.52
N GLY A 99 1.74 -25.68 19.67
CA GLY A 99 1.39 -25.40 18.28
C GLY A 99 0.74 -24.05 18.04
N TYR A 100 0.50 -23.26 19.09
CA TYR A 100 -0.10 -21.93 19.02
C TYR A 100 0.76 -20.88 19.72
N PHE A 101 0.69 -19.64 19.24
CA PHE A 101 1.44 -18.52 19.79
C PHE A 101 0.73 -17.18 19.58
N GLY A 102 1.29 -16.12 20.16
CA GLY A 102 0.89 -14.75 19.92
C GLY A 102 -0.23 -14.27 20.83
N GLU A 103 -0.97 -13.26 20.37
CA GLU A 103 -2.06 -12.66 21.12
C GLU A 103 -3.26 -13.62 21.17
N ASN A 104 -3.80 -13.88 22.37
CA ASN A 104 -4.88 -14.84 22.58
C ASN A 104 -4.61 -16.24 21.98
N CYS A 105 -3.35 -16.57 21.69
CA CYS A 105 -2.94 -17.80 21.01
C CYS A 105 -3.63 -18.02 19.65
N SER A 106 -3.89 -16.93 18.91
CA SER A 106 -4.61 -16.99 17.63
C SER A 106 -3.73 -17.44 16.45
N SER A 107 -2.41 -17.43 16.59
CA SER A 107 -1.47 -17.82 15.54
C SER A 107 -1.02 -19.26 15.70
N THR A 108 -0.84 -19.98 14.60
CA THR A 108 -0.32 -21.35 14.59
C THR A 108 1.17 -21.36 14.31
N CYS A 109 1.93 -22.25 14.94
CA CYS A 109 3.34 -22.49 14.62
C CYS A 109 3.53 -22.89 13.15
N GLY A 110 4.72 -22.63 12.61
CA GLY A 110 5.15 -23.18 11.33
C GLY A 110 5.76 -24.58 11.47
N ASN A 111 6.54 -24.97 10.47
CA ASN A 111 7.17 -26.29 10.39
C ASN A 111 8.56 -26.25 11.03
N CYS A 112 8.57 -26.21 12.37
CA CYS A 112 9.78 -26.26 13.19
C CYS A 112 10.46 -27.64 13.12
N LEU A 113 11.79 -27.68 13.21
CA LEU A 113 12.54 -28.92 13.40
C LEU A 113 12.47 -29.45 14.84
N ASN A 114 12.73 -30.76 15.02
CA ASN A 114 12.93 -31.44 16.30
C ASN A 114 11.82 -31.19 17.36
N ILE A 115 10.55 -31.39 16.98
CA ILE A 115 9.37 -31.30 17.88
C ILE A 115 9.27 -32.52 18.83
N GLU A 116 10.39 -33.12 19.24
CA GLU A 116 10.37 -34.17 20.25
C GLU A 116 10.23 -33.54 21.65
N ASN A 117 9.40 -34.14 22.52
CA ASN A 117 9.06 -33.66 23.88
C ASN A 117 8.12 -32.44 23.97
N ASN A 118 7.13 -32.33 23.07
CA ASN A 118 6.08 -31.29 23.15
C ASN A 118 6.62 -29.84 23.02
N SER A 119 7.87 -29.70 22.54
CA SER A 119 8.51 -28.43 22.21
C SER A 119 7.97 -27.91 20.87
N THR A 120 6.97 -27.04 20.95
CA THR A 120 6.48 -26.28 19.81
C THR A 120 7.11 -24.90 19.76
N CYS A 121 6.86 -24.13 18.71
CA CYS A 121 7.38 -22.77 18.56
C CYS A 121 7.15 -21.90 19.81
N HIS A 122 8.00 -20.89 19.99
CA HIS A 122 7.95 -19.99 21.14
C HIS A 122 6.55 -19.33 21.27
N PRO A 123 5.87 -19.42 22.43
CA PRO A 123 4.45 -19.06 22.56
C PRO A 123 4.17 -17.56 22.39
N VAL A 124 5.20 -16.71 22.49
CA VAL A 124 5.05 -15.26 22.29
C VAL A 124 5.33 -14.86 20.83
N THR A 125 6.38 -15.42 20.23
CA THR A 125 6.96 -14.93 18.97
C THR A 125 6.69 -15.84 17.78
N GLY A 126 6.36 -17.10 18.04
CA GLY A 126 6.21 -18.13 17.00
C GLY A 126 7.53 -18.68 16.47
N SER A 127 8.66 -18.31 17.07
CA SER A 127 9.99 -18.70 16.59
C SER A 127 10.31 -20.16 16.91
N CYS A 128 11.01 -20.84 16.02
CA CYS A 128 11.52 -22.20 16.23
C CYS A 128 13.00 -22.15 16.65
N SER A 129 13.36 -22.72 17.80
CA SER A 129 14.74 -22.68 18.31
C SER A 129 15.71 -23.52 17.50
N GLU A 130 15.25 -24.67 17.00
CA GLU A 130 16.05 -25.63 16.22
C GLU A 130 16.03 -25.37 14.71
N GLY A 131 15.44 -24.24 14.29
CA GLY A 131 15.30 -23.88 12.87
C GLY A 131 14.10 -24.52 12.18
N CYS A 132 14.12 -24.48 10.84
CA CYS A 132 12.99 -24.82 9.98
C CYS A 132 13.25 -26.03 9.09
N GLU A 133 12.19 -26.78 8.79
CA GLU A 133 12.21 -27.75 7.70
C GLU A 133 12.56 -27.08 6.36
N HIS A 134 13.10 -27.87 5.42
CA HIS A 134 13.54 -27.35 4.13
C HIS A 134 12.38 -26.69 3.36
N GLY A 135 12.58 -25.45 2.91
CA GLY A 135 11.60 -24.68 2.14
C GLY A 135 10.74 -23.71 2.98
N TYR A 136 10.88 -23.72 4.31
CA TYR A 136 10.22 -22.77 5.20
C TYR A 136 11.13 -21.62 5.60
N GLN A 137 10.54 -20.47 5.96
CA GLN A 137 11.29 -19.26 6.27
C GLN A 137 11.41 -19.03 7.78
N GLU A 138 12.65 -18.80 8.24
CA GLU A 138 12.95 -18.37 9.61
C GLU A 138 12.40 -16.97 9.94
N PRO A 139 12.08 -16.68 11.22
CA PRO A 139 12.24 -17.56 12.38
C PRO A 139 11.00 -18.42 12.67
N THR A 140 9.87 -18.19 12.00
CA THR A 140 8.57 -18.81 12.32
C THR A 140 8.24 -20.06 11.51
N CYS A 141 9.10 -20.41 10.55
CA CYS A 141 8.97 -21.57 9.67
C CYS A 141 7.64 -21.62 8.90
N LYS A 142 7.16 -20.44 8.47
CA LYS A 142 6.00 -20.30 7.59
C LYS A 142 6.44 -20.29 6.12
N GLU A 143 5.50 -20.60 5.23
CA GLU A 143 5.72 -20.49 3.78
C GLU A 143 5.92 -19.03 3.39
N LYS A 144 6.66 -18.79 2.31
CA LYS A 144 6.80 -17.45 1.74
C LYS A 144 5.47 -17.03 1.14
N ASP A 145 4.91 -15.90 1.58
CA ASP A 145 3.78 -15.28 0.93
C ASP A 145 4.15 -14.92 -0.51
N LYS A 146 3.74 -15.75 -1.48
CA LYS A 146 3.99 -15.52 -2.91
C LYS A 146 3.37 -14.20 -3.42
N ALA A 147 2.52 -13.55 -2.62
CA ALA A 147 1.80 -12.33 -2.92
C ALA A 147 2.70 -11.09 -3.05
N ALA A 148 3.81 -10.99 -2.31
CA ALA A 148 4.69 -9.82 -2.40
C ALA A 148 5.54 -9.80 -3.70
N GLN A 149 5.85 -10.98 -4.25
CA GLN A 149 6.68 -11.12 -5.44
C GLN A 149 5.93 -10.79 -6.74
N THR A 150 4.59 -10.91 -6.75
CA THR A 150 3.76 -10.70 -7.94
C THR A 150 3.67 -9.23 -8.34
N SER A 151 3.90 -8.29 -7.42
CA SER A 151 3.66 -6.86 -7.68
C SER A 151 4.72 -6.23 -8.61
N LEU A 152 6.01 -6.49 -8.38
CA LEU A 152 7.09 -5.92 -9.19
C LEU A 152 7.12 -6.47 -10.62
N THR A 153 6.91 -7.78 -10.79
CA THR A 153 6.88 -8.40 -12.13
C THR A 153 5.72 -7.85 -12.95
N VAL A 154 4.53 -7.71 -12.35
CA VAL A 154 3.36 -7.11 -13.01
C VAL A 154 3.61 -5.65 -13.38
N VAL A 155 4.26 -4.86 -12.52
CA VAL A 155 4.60 -3.47 -12.81
C VAL A 155 5.55 -3.36 -14.02
N PHE A 156 6.61 -4.17 -14.08
CA PHE A 156 7.52 -4.17 -15.23
C PHE A 156 6.81 -4.61 -16.52
N SER A 157 5.97 -5.65 -16.47
CA SER A 157 5.20 -6.11 -17.62
C SER A 157 4.28 -5.03 -18.18
N ILE A 158 3.62 -4.25 -17.32
CA ILE A 158 2.77 -3.12 -17.73
C ILE A 158 3.64 -2.02 -18.37
N LEU A 159 4.78 -1.68 -17.76
CA LEU A 159 5.66 -0.62 -18.24
C LEU A 159 6.18 -0.90 -19.66
N PHE A 160 6.69 -2.10 -19.90
CA PHE A 160 7.18 -2.52 -21.22
C PHE A 160 6.08 -2.53 -22.28
N SER A 161 4.86 -2.94 -21.90
CA SER A 161 3.72 -2.95 -22.81
C SER A 161 3.33 -1.52 -23.25
N VAL A 162 3.29 -0.57 -22.31
CA VAL A 162 2.97 0.84 -22.60
C VAL A 162 4.06 1.49 -23.47
N ILE A 163 5.33 1.27 -23.14
CA ILE A 163 6.46 1.80 -23.92
C ILE A 163 6.41 1.27 -25.35
N GLY A 164 6.13 -0.03 -25.53
CA GLY A 164 6.00 -0.64 -26.85
C GLY A 164 4.89 0.02 -27.70
N LEU A 165 3.72 0.30 -27.11
CA LEU A 165 2.61 0.97 -27.80
C LEU A 165 2.98 2.41 -28.20
N VAL A 166 3.65 3.15 -27.32
CA VAL A 166 4.08 4.53 -27.61
C VAL A 166 5.09 4.56 -28.76
N LEU A 167 6.06 3.65 -28.77
CA LEU A 167 7.05 3.54 -29.84
C LEU A 167 6.39 3.15 -31.18
N MET A 168 5.42 2.24 -31.16
CA MET A 168 4.63 1.88 -32.34
C MET A 168 3.86 3.07 -32.90
N MET A 169 3.16 3.83 -32.05
CA MET A 169 2.41 5.02 -32.46
C MET A 169 3.33 6.12 -33.01
N ALA A 170 4.49 6.34 -32.38
CA ALA A 170 5.51 7.26 -32.88
C ALA A 170 6.06 6.81 -34.24
N GLY A 171 6.34 5.51 -34.41
CA GLY A 171 6.78 4.92 -35.67
C GLY A 171 5.75 5.10 -36.79
N ILE A 172 4.48 4.83 -36.49
CA ILE A 172 3.36 5.05 -37.43
C ILE A 172 3.25 6.54 -37.79
N PHE A 173 3.32 7.45 -36.82
CA PHE A 173 3.26 8.89 -37.06
C PHE A 173 4.41 9.38 -37.95
N VAL A 174 5.64 8.93 -37.68
CA VAL A 174 6.82 9.24 -38.51
C VAL A 174 6.62 8.69 -39.92
N PHE A 175 6.15 7.45 -40.06
CA PHE A 175 5.84 6.86 -41.36
C PHE A 175 4.78 7.66 -42.14
N PHE A 176 3.70 8.08 -41.48
CA PHE A 176 2.69 8.95 -42.09
C PHE A 176 3.26 10.31 -42.48
N LYS A 177 4.09 10.93 -41.64
CA LYS A 177 4.77 12.20 -41.98
C LYS A 177 5.70 12.03 -43.18
N ILE A 178 6.46 10.94 -43.26
CA ILE A 178 7.31 10.59 -44.40
C ILE A 178 6.45 10.41 -45.66
N LYS A 179 5.33 9.66 -45.57
CA LYS A 179 4.40 9.47 -46.69
C LYS A 179 3.71 10.77 -47.11
N LEU A 180 3.27 11.61 -46.19
CA LEU A 180 2.67 12.93 -46.47
C LEU A 180 3.68 13.87 -47.13
N LYS A 181 4.94 13.89 -46.66
CA LYS A 181 6.02 14.67 -47.28
C LYS A 181 6.34 14.15 -48.69
N ARG A 182 6.39 12.83 -48.88
CA ARG A 182 6.59 12.20 -50.20
C ARG A 182 5.44 12.49 -51.15
N SER A 183 4.19 12.43 -50.68
CA SER A 183 2.99 12.77 -51.45
C SER A 183 2.96 14.26 -51.82
N ASN A 184 3.33 15.16 -50.91
CA ASN A 184 3.37 16.60 -51.19
C ASN A 184 4.55 16.95 -52.13
N HIS A 185 5.67 16.23 -52.06
CA HIS A 185 6.76 16.35 -53.04
C HIS A 185 6.34 15.85 -54.43
N ASN A 186 5.59 14.74 -54.51
CA ASN A 186 5.02 14.27 -55.78
C ASN A 186 4.01 15.30 -56.33
N ARG A 187 3.15 15.85 -55.46
CA ARG A 187 2.20 16.92 -55.82
C ARG A 187 2.91 18.19 -56.33
N LYS A 188 4.05 18.56 -55.77
CA LYS A 188 4.87 19.68 -56.27
C LYS A 188 5.48 19.39 -57.64
N ARG A 189 5.91 18.14 -57.91
CA ARG A 189 6.44 17.75 -59.24
C ARG A 189 5.37 17.85 -60.34
N ASP A 190 4.15 17.37 -60.10
CA ASP A 190 3.04 17.46 -61.07
C ASP A 190 2.64 18.91 -61.38
N VAL A 191 2.74 19.82 -60.40
CA VAL A 191 2.46 21.25 -60.59
C VAL A 191 3.58 21.91 -61.40
N THR A 192 4.85 21.54 -61.17
CA THR A 192 5.97 22.04 -61.99
C THR A 192 5.89 21.54 -63.43
N GLU A 193 5.49 20.29 -63.65
CA GLU A 193 5.33 19.71 -65.00
C GLU A 193 4.20 20.38 -65.78
N LYS A 194 3.03 20.62 -65.16
CA LYS A 194 1.92 21.37 -65.79
C LYS A 194 2.24 22.84 -66.05
N ASN A 195 3.03 23.48 -65.18
CA ASN A 195 3.47 24.86 -65.40
C ASN A 195 4.51 24.98 -66.54
N ILE A 196 5.25 23.91 -66.84
CA ILE A 196 6.16 23.84 -68.00
C ILE A 196 5.37 23.63 -69.30
N GLU A 197 4.32 22.80 -69.29
CA GLU A 197 3.42 22.67 -70.46
C GLU A 197 2.66 23.97 -70.78
N LEU A 198 2.25 24.75 -69.77
CA LEU A 198 1.53 26.02 -69.99
C LEU A 198 2.44 27.13 -70.55
N SER A 199 3.74 27.13 -70.20
CA SER A 199 4.72 28.06 -70.77
C SER A 199 5.12 27.72 -72.20
N SER A 200 5.07 26.45 -72.62
CA SER A 200 5.37 26.10 -74.02
C SER A 200 4.24 26.51 -74.98
N HIS A 201 2.97 26.39 -74.53
CA HIS A 201 1.80 26.83 -75.30
C HIS A 201 1.71 28.36 -75.43
N GLY A 202 2.22 29.12 -74.46
CA GLY A 202 2.29 30.59 -74.52
C GLY A 202 3.37 31.13 -75.46
N VAL A 203 4.43 30.36 -75.74
CA VAL A 203 5.51 30.78 -76.66
C VAL A 203 5.15 30.52 -78.13
N VAL A 204 4.33 29.50 -78.41
CA VAL A 204 3.90 29.18 -79.79
C VAL A 204 2.88 30.19 -80.33
N GLN A 205 2.08 30.85 -79.47
CA GLN A 205 1.01 31.75 -79.92
C GLN A 205 1.45 33.19 -80.28
N HIS A 206 2.74 33.53 -80.24
CA HIS A 206 3.20 34.88 -80.64
C HIS A 206 4.04 34.92 -81.93
N TYR A 207 4.26 33.78 -82.59
CA TYR A 207 5.05 33.71 -83.83
C TYR A 207 4.22 33.65 -85.13
N ASP A 208 2.90 33.48 -85.05
CA ASP A 208 2.03 33.32 -86.22
C ASP A 208 1.31 34.61 -86.68
N GLU A 209 1.84 35.78 -86.33
CA GLU A 209 1.30 37.05 -86.86
C GLU A 209 2.40 38.06 -87.20
N LEU A 210 3.30 37.70 -88.12
CA LEU A 210 3.96 38.69 -88.97
C LEU A 210 4.11 38.17 -90.40
N HIS A 211 3.46 38.91 -91.28
CA HIS A 211 3.28 38.69 -92.70
C HIS A 211 4.57 38.59 -93.51
N VAL A 212 4.51 37.72 -94.51
CA VAL A 212 5.33 37.65 -95.72
C VAL A 212 5.63 39.04 -96.31
N ARG A 213 6.91 39.39 -96.46
CA ARG A 213 7.44 40.31 -97.48
C ARG A 213 8.72 39.72 -98.08
N ASP A 214 8.86 39.91 -99.39
CA ASP A 214 9.70 39.18 -100.35
C ASP A 214 11.19 38.96 -99.99
N PRO A 215 11.82 37.85 -100.46
CA PRO A 215 13.20 37.49 -100.15
C PRO A 215 14.28 38.18 -101.03
N GLU A 216 13.95 39.15 -101.88
CA GLU A 216 14.86 39.64 -102.93
C GLU A 216 15.45 41.05 -102.70
N GLU A 217 15.26 41.67 -101.54
CA GLU A 217 15.87 42.99 -101.23
C GLU A 217 16.90 43.00 -100.08
N THR A 218 17.01 41.93 -99.28
CA THR A 218 17.87 41.93 -98.08
C THR A 218 19.35 41.66 -98.37
N TYR A 219 19.66 41.01 -99.49
CA TYR A 219 21.05 40.64 -99.85
C TYR A 219 21.90 41.87 -100.25
N THR A 220 21.25 42.98 -100.58
CA THR A 220 21.90 44.21 -101.05
C THR A 220 22.17 45.22 -99.91
N ALA A 221 21.58 45.03 -98.74
CA ALA A 221 21.78 45.88 -97.56
C ALA A 221 22.90 45.39 -96.61
N LEU A 222 23.19 44.08 -96.58
CA LEU A 222 24.21 43.51 -95.70
C LEU A 222 25.65 43.64 -96.22
N LYS A 223 25.85 43.95 -97.51
CA LYS A 223 27.17 44.27 -98.07
C LYS A 223 27.66 45.70 -97.80
N LYS A 224 26.92 46.49 -97.02
CA LYS A 224 27.22 47.92 -96.80
C LYS A 224 27.45 48.33 -95.34
N ALA A 225 27.66 47.37 -94.44
CA ALA A 225 27.97 47.63 -93.02
C ALA A 225 29.26 46.91 -92.57
N GLU A 226 30.17 46.63 -93.51
CA GLU A 226 31.51 46.05 -93.27
C GLU A 226 32.60 47.13 -93.10
N GLU A 227 32.23 48.34 -92.69
CA GLU A 227 33.18 49.40 -92.36
C GLU A 227 32.78 50.06 -91.04
N GLU A 228 33.80 50.26 -90.20
CA GLU A 228 33.81 51.02 -88.93
C GLU A 228 33.66 50.20 -87.62
N THR A 229 34.77 49.56 -87.23
CA THR A 229 35.27 49.56 -85.84
C THR A 229 35.59 51.01 -85.40
N PRO A 230 35.75 51.42 -84.10
CA PRO A 230 36.40 50.66 -83.01
C PRO A 230 36.03 50.97 -81.51
N TYR A 231 36.55 50.11 -80.61
CA TYR A 231 37.17 50.39 -79.28
C TYR A 231 36.39 50.62 -77.94
N GLU A 232 36.89 49.89 -76.91
CA GLU A 232 37.06 50.16 -75.44
C GLU A 232 35.83 50.54 -74.55
N GLU A 233 35.73 50.32 -73.22
CA GLU A 233 36.57 49.79 -72.13
C GLU A 233 35.67 49.49 -70.89
N ILE A 234 35.95 48.40 -70.17
CA ILE A 234 36.22 48.24 -68.72
C ILE A 234 35.43 49.04 -67.62
N GLN A 235 35.06 48.28 -66.55
CA GLN A 235 35.14 48.54 -65.07
C GLN A 235 33.89 48.79 -64.17
N ASN A 236 33.95 48.06 -63.04
CA ASN A 236 33.50 48.35 -61.66
C ASN A 236 31.97 48.42 -61.41
N ILE A 237 31.39 47.76 -60.41
CA ILE A 237 31.77 47.49 -59.01
C ILE A 237 31.20 46.14 -58.57
#